data_AF-A0A1B1YA66-F1
#
_entry.id   AF-A0A1B1YA66-F1
#
_cell.length_a   1.000
_cell.length_b   1.000
_cell.length_c   1.000
_cell.angle_alpha   90.00
_cell.angle_beta   90.00
_cell.angle_gamma   90.00
#
_symmetry.space_group_name_H-M   'P 1'
#
loop_
_entity.id
_entity.type
_entity.pdbx_description
1 polymer ?
#
loop_
_entity_poly.entity_id
_entity_poly.type
_entity_poly.pdbx_seq_one_letter_code
_entity_poly.pdbx_strand_id
1 'polypeptide(L)'
;MKKFLRVKMSDGTVYDIPAEVIAEHRARYFENNSALKLTYHASSMKPRLYGPEMEFALNNDDILIGWAQTRMTWKELEPHAVKVDTDKDYDKEWPTAEKKIITC
;
A
#
# COMPACT_ATOMS: atom_id res chain seq x y z
N MET A 1 -11.07 3.96 9.18
CA MET A 1 -11.54 3.62 7.81
C MET A 1 -10.37 2.98 7.08
N LYS A 2 -10.59 1.92 6.29
CA LYS A 2 -9.53 1.35 5.46
C LYS A 2 -9.40 2.19 4.19
N LYS A 3 -8.19 2.62 3.89
CA LYS A 3 -7.86 3.48 2.74
C LYS A 3 -7.04 2.68 1.74
N PHE A 4 -7.35 2.81 0.46
CA PHE A 4 -6.70 2.07 -0.60
C PHE A 4 -6.25 3.01 -1.72
N LEU A 5 -5.06 2.75 -2.26
CA LEU A 5 -4.59 3.30 -3.52
C LEU A 5 -5.07 2.36 -4.64
N ARG A 6 -5.97 2.85 -5.48
CA ARG A 6 -6.43 2.11 -6.67
C ARG A 6 -5.51 2.41 -7.84
N VAL A 7 -4.98 1.36 -8.46
CA VAL A 7 -4.16 1.46 -9.68
C VAL A 7 -4.83 0.68 -10.81
N LYS A 8 -4.85 1.28 -12.00
CA LYS A 8 -5.25 0.60 -13.24
C LYS A 8 -4.01 0.32 -14.06
N MET A 9 -3.73 -0.95 -14.28
CA MET A 9 -2.62 -1.42 -15.10
C MET A 9 -2.95 -1.25 -16.59
N SER A 10 -1.91 -1.32 -17.42
CA SER A 10 -2.01 -1.13 -18.88
C SER A 10 -2.85 -2.22 -19.57
N ASP A 11 -2.91 -3.41 -18.99
CA ASP A 11 -3.76 -4.53 -19.41
C ASP A 11 -5.26 -4.32 -19.04
N GLY A 12 -5.58 -3.22 -18.35
CA GLY A 12 -6.91 -2.92 -17.85
C GLY A 12 -7.22 -3.52 -16.49
N THR A 13 -6.33 -4.34 -15.92
CA THR A 13 -6.51 -4.91 -14.59
C THR A 13 -6.44 -3.81 -13.52
N VAL A 14 -7.37 -3.84 -12.58
CA VAL A 14 -7.42 -2.89 -11.47
C VAL A 14 -6.99 -3.57 -10.18
N TYR A 15 -6.14 -2.91 -9.40
CA TYR A 15 -5.72 -3.36 -8.08
C TYR A 15 -5.96 -2.29 -7.02
N ASP A 16 -6.43 -2.70 -5.85
CA ASP A 16 -6.50 -1.89 -4.65
C ASP A 16 -5.35 -2.27 -3.71
N ILE A 17 -4.51 -1.29 -3.39
CA ILE A 17 -3.35 -1.45 -2.52
C ILE A 17 -3.66 -0.76 -1.20
N PRO A 18 -3.57 -1.43 -0.04
CA PRO A 18 -3.78 -0.78 1.25
C PRO A 18 -2.81 0.40 1.43
N ALA A 19 -3.34 1.59 1.68
CA ALA A 19 -2.54 2.80 1.91
C ALA A 19 -1.61 2.66 3.14
N GLU A 20 -2.01 1.83 4.11
CA GLU A 20 -1.22 1.50 5.29
C GLU A 20 0.12 0.85 4.95
N VAL A 21 0.16 -0.03 3.92
CA VAL A 21 1.40 -0.69 3.47
C VAL A 21 2.39 0.34 2.94
N ILE A 22 1.89 1.32 2.18
CA ILE A 22 2.70 2.40 1.59
C ILE A 22 3.19 3.35 2.70
N ALA A 23 2.31 3.70 3.63
CA ALA A 23 2.62 4.56 4.77
C ALA A 23 3.63 3.90 5.72
N GLU A 24 3.48 2.61 6.00
CA GLU A 24 4.43 1.82 6.80
C GLU A 24 5.79 1.74 6.12
N HIS A 25 5.84 1.40 4.83
CA HIS A 25 7.10 1.35 4.10
C HIS A 25 7.84 2.69 4.17
N ARG A 26 7.10 3.79 4.03
CA ARG A 26 7.65 5.14 4.19
C ARG A 26 8.15 5.40 5.60
N ALA A 27 7.35 5.09 6.63
CA ALA A 27 7.71 5.29 8.02
C ALA A 27 8.99 4.52 8.41
N ARG A 28 9.09 3.24 8.02
CA ARG A 28 10.30 2.42 8.22
C ARG A 28 11.52 3.01 7.52
N TYR A 29 11.35 3.56 6.32
CA TYR A 29 12.44 4.23 5.61
C TYR A 29 12.99 5.42 6.40
N PHE A 30 12.13 6.30 6.93
CA PHE A 30 12.61 7.43 7.73
C PHE A 30 13.16 7.01 9.08
N GLU A 31 12.59 6.02 9.73
CA GLU A 31 13.13 5.45 10.97
C GLU A 31 14.56 4.93 10.76
N ASN A 32 14.77 4.08 9.75
CA ASN A 32 16.08 3.50 9.45
C ASN A 32 17.10 4.55 8.96
N ASN A 33 16.68 5.52 8.14
CA ASN A 33 17.57 6.56 7.62
C ASN A 33 17.83 7.71 8.61
N SER A 34 16.93 7.95 9.57
CA SER A 34 17.14 8.92 10.63
C SER A 34 18.05 8.38 11.74
N ALA A 35 17.98 7.06 12.00
CA ALA A 35 18.94 6.38 12.88
C ALA A 35 20.39 6.44 12.36
N LEU A 36 20.59 6.45 11.04
CA LEU A 36 21.91 6.53 10.40
C LEU A 36 22.49 7.95 10.26
N LYS A 37 21.70 9.01 10.48
CA LYS A 37 22.13 10.42 10.30
C LYS A 37 22.25 11.25 11.58
N LEU A 38 22.04 10.66 12.76
CA LEU A 38 22.15 11.38 14.04
C LEU A 38 23.58 11.51 14.57
N THR A 39 24.61 11.16 13.80
CA THR A 39 25.99 11.26 14.28
C THR A 39 26.70 12.59 14.07
N TYR A 40 26.16 13.60 13.37
CA TYR A 40 26.95 14.84 13.21
C TYR A 40 26.28 16.19 13.55
N HIS A 41 25.17 16.66 12.96
CA HIS A 41 24.68 18.02 13.29
C HIS A 41 23.20 18.27 12.99
N ALA A 42 22.27 17.90 13.88
CA ALA A 42 20.87 18.28 13.68
C ALA A 42 20.14 18.59 14.99
N SER A 43 20.46 19.74 15.58
CA SER A 43 19.70 20.34 16.69
C SER A 43 18.25 20.72 16.34
N SER A 44 17.78 20.49 15.11
CA SER A 44 16.50 21.03 14.61
C SER A 44 15.66 20.08 13.77
N MET A 45 16.12 18.85 13.46
CA MET A 45 15.32 17.85 12.76
C MET A 45 15.10 16.68 13.69
N LYS A 46 14.02 16.73 14.48
CA LYS A 46 13.57 15.57 15.23
C LYS A 46 13.36 14.42 14.24
N PRO A 47 13.95 13.23 14.46
CA PRO A 47 13.62 12.06 13.65
C PRO A 47 12.09 11.91 13.68
N ARG A 48 11.46 11.88 12.50
CA ARG A 48 10.03 11.58 12.47
C ARG A 48 9.91 10.13 12.91
N LEU A 49 9.36 9.95 14.11
CA LEU A 49 9.06 8.64 14.67
C LEU A 49 8.10 7.90 13.72
N TYR A 50 8.18 6.57 13.73
CA TYR A 50 7.38 5.70 12.88
C TYR A 50 5.88 6.07 12.85
N GLY A 51 5.27 6.26 14.03
CA GLY A 51 3.84 6.59 14.15
C GLY A 51 3.46 7.92 13.48
N PRO A 52 4.08 9.07 13.85
CA PRO A 52 3.83 10.36 13.21
C PRO A 52 4.05 10.38 11.69
N GLU A 53 5.06 9.66 11.18
CA GLU A 53 5.29 9.57 9.73
C GLU A 53 4.20 8.78 9.02
N MET A 54 3.76 7.66 9.61
CA MET A 54 2.68 6.85 9.09
C MET A 54 1.36 7.64 9.04
N GLU A 55 1.02 8.34 10.12
CA GLU A 55 -0.17 9.20 10.18
C GLU A 55 -0.09 10.37 9.18
N PHE A 56 1.08 11.00 9.06
CA PHE A 56 1.31 12.06 8.07
C PHE A 56 1.09 11.56 6.64
N ALA A 57 1.63 10.39 6.31
CA ALA A 57 1.44 9.79 4.99
C ALA A 57 -0.03 9.40 4.75
N LEU A 58 -0.69 8.75 5.71
CA LEU A 58 -2.10 8.35 5.58
C LEU A 58 -3.05 9.53 5.35
N ASN A 59 -2.74 10.69 5.90
CA ASN A 59 -3.52 11.92 5.73
C ASN A 59 -3.16 12.71 4.46
N ASN A 60 -2.18 12.27 3.66
CA ASN A 60 -1.70 13.01 2.50
C ASN A 60 -1.58 12.12 1.25
N ASP A 61 -2.58 12.20 0.37
CA ASP A 61 -2.72 11.34 -0.81
C ASP A 61 -1.56 11.49 -1.79
N ASP A 62 -1.14 12.73 -2.07
CA ASP A 62 -0.04 13.01 -2.99
C ASP A 62 1.28 12.42 -2.49
N ILE A 63 1.49 12.41 -1.17
CA ILE A 63 2.67 11.78 -0.55
C ILE A 63 2.63 10.26 -0.72
N LEU A 64 1.47 9.61 -0.53
CA LEU A 64 1.34 8.17 -0.73
C LEU A 64 1.57 7.79 -2.19
N ILE A 65 0.93 8.50 -3.12
CA ILE A 65 1.06 8.26 -4.56
C ILE A 65 2.51 8.49 -5.00
N GLY A 66 3.08 9.63 -4.66
CA GLY A 66 4.46 9.96 -5.03
C GLY A 66 5.47 9.01 -4.42
N TRP A 67 5.24 8.55 -3.18
CA TRP A 67 6.10 7.57 -2.55
C TRP A 67 6.02 6.20 -3.23
N ALA A 68 4.82 5.71 -3.48
CA ALA A 68 4.60 4.45 -4.19
C ALA A 68 5.25 4.46 -5.59
N GLN A 69 5.19 5.60 -6.29
CA GLN A 69 5.78 5.74 -7.63
C GLN A 69 7.32 5.79 -7.63
N THR A 70 7.93 6.41 -6.62
CA THR A 70 9.37 6.74 -6.65
C THR A 70 10.24 5.85 -5.79
N ARG A 71 9.66 5.17 -4.78
CA ARG A 71 10.39 4.45 -3.74
C ARG A 71 9.95 3.01 -3.52
N MET A 72 8.88 2.58 -4.17
CA MET A 72 8.38 1.21 -4.09
C MET A 72 8.32 0.59 -5.48
N THR A 73 8.49 -0.72 -5.54
CA THR A 73 8.36 -1.51 -6.76
C THR A 73 7.08 -2.34 -6.71
N TRP A 74 6.57 -2.74 -7.89
CA TRP A 74 5.38 -3.60 -7.96
C TRP A 74 5.54 -4.88 -7.14
N LYS A 75 6.74 -5.51 -7.12
CA LYS A 75 6.99 -6.74 -6.35
C LYS A 75 6.80 -6.57 -4.84
N GLU A 76 6.98 -5.36 -4.33
CA GLU A 76 6.76 -5.04 -2.90
C GLU A 76 5.27 -4.79 -2.61
N LEU A 77 4.50 -4.39 -3.62
CA LEU A 77 3.08 -4.07 -3.49
C LEU A 77 2.17 -5.24 -3.84
N GLU A 78 2.60 -6.09 -4.77
CA GLU A 78 1.86 -7.25 -5.31
C GLU A 78 1.32 -8.20 -4.22
N PRO A 79 2.07 -8.56 -3.15
CA PRO A 79 1.55 -9.45 -2.10
C PRO A 79 0.39 -8.84 -1.31
N HIS A 80 0.27 -7.51 -1.33
CA HIS A 80 -0.76 -6.76 -0.62
C HIS A 80 -1.86 -6.24 -1.55
N ALA A 81 -1.67 -6.35 -2.85
CA ALA A 81 -2.59 -5.85 -3.86
C ALA A 81 -3.81 -6.78 -3.97
N VAL A 82 -5.00 -6.20 -3.81
CA VAL A 82 -6.26 -6.91 -4.03
C VAL A 82 -6.73 -6.60 -5.43
N LYS A 83 -6.79 -7.61 -6.30
CA LYS A 83 -7.36 -7.44 -7.64
C LYS A 83 -8.84 -7.09 -7.52
N VAL A 84 -9.23 -5.99 -8.14
CA VAL A 84 -10.62 -5.54 -8.19
C VAL A 84 -11.22 -6.05 -9.48
N ASP A 85 -12.02 -7.10 -9.38
CA ASP A 85 -12.84 -7.55 -10.50
C ASP A 85 -14.06 -6.61 -10.60
N THR A 86 -13.94 -5.58 -11.42
CA THR A 86 -14.97 -4.54 -11.58
C THR A 86 -16.14 -4.97 -12.48
N ASP A 87 -16.03 -6.10 -13.17
CA ASP A 87 -16.94 -6.48 -14.28
C ASP A 87 -17.72 -7.77 -14.04
N LYS A 88 -17.51 -8.47 -12.92
CA LYS A 88 -18.17 -9.75 -12.65
C LYS A 88 -19.38 -9.55 -11.73
N ASP A 89 -20.56 -9.75 -12.31
CA ASP A 89 -21.80 -9.92 -11.56
C ASP A 89 -21.80 -11.32 -10.95
N TYR A 90 -21.09 -11.46 -9.82
CA TYR A 90 -20.95 -12.74 -9.12
C TYR A 90 -22.30 -13.30 -8.67
N ASP A 91 -23.31 -12.46 -8.44
CA ASP A 91 -24.66 -12.92 -8.10
C ASP A 91 -25.33 -13.64 -9.29
N LYS A 92 -25.03 -13.23 -10.52
CA LYS A 92 -25.47 -13.94 -11.74
C LYS A 92 -24.64 -15.18 -12.06
N GLU A 93 -23.34 -15.17 -11.79
CA GLU A 93 -22.44 -16.30 -12.09
C GLU A 93 -22.50 -17.39 -11.01
N TRP A 94 -22.74 -17.04 -9.75
CA TRP A 94 -22.75 -17.98 -8.63
C TRP A 94 -23.71 -19.18 -8.82
N PRO A 95 -24.96 -19.03 -9.31
CA PRO A 95 -25.86 -20.16 -9.49
C PRO A 95 -25.34 -21.19 -10.49
N THR A 96 -24.72 -20.73 -11.59
CA THR A 96 -24.31 -21.57 -12.73
C THR A 96 -22.86 -22.03 -12.65
N ALA A 97 -22.04 -21.43 -11.78
CA ALA A 97 -20.66 -21.84 -11.57
C ALA A 97 -20.57 -23.32 -11.11
N GLU A 98 -19.59 -24.05 -11.64
CA GLU A 98 -19.29 -25.42 -11.24
C GLU A 98 -18.85 -25.47 -9.76
N LYS A 99 -19.46 -26.34 -8.97
CA LYS A 99 -19.19 -26.47 -7.53
C LYS A 99 -18.82 -27.90 -7.22
N LYS A 100 -17.67 -28.10 -6.57
CA LYS A 100 -17.22 -29.40 -6.07
C LYS A 100 -16.93 -29.29 -4.58
N ILE A 101 -17.56 -30.14 -3.78
CA ILE A 101 -17.25 -30.28 -2.37
C ILE A 101 -16.00 -31.16 -2.26
N ILE A 102 -14.98 -30.66 -1.58
CA ILE A 102 -13.74 -31.38 -1.30
C ILE A 102 -13.75 -31.70 0.19
N THR A 103 -13.58 -32.97 0.55
CA THR A 103 -13.42 -33.43 1.93
C THR A 103 -11.93 -33.70 2.17
N CYS A 104 -11.41 -33.17 3.28
CA CYS A 104 -10.05 -33.43 3.75
C CYS A 104 -9.98 -34.73 4.54
#